data_AF-A0A8H2VYX2-F1
#
_entry.id   AF-A0A8H2VYX2-F1
#
_cell.length_a   1.000
_cell.length_b   1.000
_cell.length_c   1.000
_cell.angle_alpha   90.00
_cell.angle_beta   90.00
_cell.angle_gamma   90.00
#
_symmetry.space_group_name_H-M   'P 1'
#
loop_
_entity.id
_entity.type
_entity.pdbx_description
1 polymer ?
#
loop_
_entity_poly.entity_id
_entity_poly.type
_entity_poly.pdbx_seq_one_letter_code
_entity_poly.pdbx_strand_id
1 'polypeptide(L)'
;MKYKEDEEFERKLEEVYKVLTSYRVIYRYIKLDSAVDIGDYMMLIDLERAEIDEMEWKSSTNKGNAGGLLCDLQLNRQYEDEARQGEKERLKEKAEAKAGKRHDGKRPIYHSSSIN
;
A
#
# COMPACT_ATOMS: atom_id res chain seq x y z
N MET A 1 0.94 6.06 14.21
CA MET A 1 0.86 4.59 14.01
C MET A 1 1.77 4.16 12.87
N LYS A 2 1.60 4.66 11.63
CA LYS A 2 2.47 4.34 10.48
C LYS A 2 3.99 4.31 10.77
N TYR A 3 4.56 5.33 11.42
CA TYR A 3 6.00 5.35 11.72
C TYR A 3 6.50 4.19 12.60
N LYS A 4 5.69 3.73 13.57
CA LYS A 4 6.08 2.57 14.42
C LYS A 4 5.99 1.25 13.66
N GLU A 5 4.99 1.12 12.79
CA GLU A 5 4.83 -0.04 11.90
C GLU A 5 5.98 -0.11 10.89
N ASP A 6 6.44 1.04 10.40
CA ASP A 6 7.58 1.15 9.50
C ASP A 6 8.89 0.74 10.16
N GLU A 7 9.14 1.26 11.38
CA GLU A 7 10.30 0.88 12.19
C GLU A 7 10.30 -0.63 12.51
N GLU A 8 9.13 -1.19 12.85
CA GLU A 8 8.99 -2.61 13.14
C GLU A 8 9.21 -3.48 11.90
N PHE A 9 8.63 -3.08 10.76
CA PHE A 9 8.79 -3.76 9.48
C PHE A 9 10.26 -3.78 9.03
N GLU A 10 10.93 -2.62 9.07
CA GLU A 10 12.33 -2.48 8.72
C GLU A 10 13.21 -3.34 9.65
N ARG A 11 12.98 -3.30 10.96
CA ARG A 11 13.72 -4.11 11.93
C ARG A 11 13.59 -5.61 11.62
N LYS A 12 12.37 -6.10 11.38
CA LYS A 12 12.11 -7.51 11.07
C LYS A 12 12.79 -7.93 9.75
N LEU A 13 12.73 -7.09 8.72
CA LEU A 13 13.41 -7.34 7.45
C LEU A 13 14.93 -7.36 7.60
N GLU A 14 15.49 -6.39 8.32
CA GLU A 14 16.93 -6.36 8.59
C GLU A 14 17.40 -7.63 9.31
N GLU A 15 16.62 -8.14 10.27
CA GLU A 15 16.96 -9.36 11.00
C GLU A 15 17.08 -10.56 10.06
N VAL A 16 16.11 -10.78 9.18
CA VAL A 16 16.17 -11.88 8.20
C VAL A 16 17.31 -11.70 7.21
N TYR A 17 17.50 -10.47 6.72
CA TYR A 17 18.56 -10.18 5.77
C TYR A 17 19.96 -10.31 6.38
N LYS A 18 20.14 -9.97 7.67
CA LYS A 18 21.39 -10.24 8.41
C LYS A 18 21.66 -11.74 8.50
N VAL A 19 20.62 -12.55 8.75
CA VAL A 19 20.75 -14.01 8.75
C VAL A 19 21.18 -14.51 7.37
N LEU A 20 20.52 -14.07 6.27
CA LEU A 20 20.91 -14.45 4.91
C LEU A 20 22.36 -14.06 4.59
N THR A 21 22.78 -12.84 4.94
CA THR A 21 24.16 -12.39 4.76
C THR A 21 25.15 -13.26 5.55
N SER A 22 24.79 -13.72 6.75
CA SER A 22 25.64 -14.63 7.53
C SER A 22 25.86 -15.99 6.86
N TYR A 23 24.88 -16.44 6.07
CA TYR A 23 24.97 -17.63 5.22
C TYR A 23 25.56 -17.33 3.83
N ARG A 24 26.06 -16.11 3.61
CA ARG A 24 26.59 -15.65 2.32
C ARG A 24 25.53 -15.67 1.21
N VAL A 25 24.25 -15.54 1.55
CA VAL A 25 23.15 -15.56 0.59
C VAL A 25 22.71 -14.11 0.32
N ILE A 26 22.74 -13.67 -0.94
CA ILE A 26 22.07 -12.45 -1.39
C ILE A 26 20.70 -12.79 -1.96
N TYR A 27 19.71 -12.01 -1.57
CA TYR A 27 18.42 -11.97 -2.23
C TYR A 27 18.39 -10.88 -3.32
N ARG A 28 18.64 -11.22 -4.59
CA ARG A 28 18.71 -10.19 -5.66
C ARG A 28 17.36 -9.68 -6.14
N TYR A 29 16.29 -10.44 -5.94
CA TYR A 29 14.99 -10.14 -6.50
C TYR A 29 14.04 -9.63 -5.44
N ILE A 30 14.01 -8.31 -5.28
CA ILE A 30 13.34 -7.65 -4.17
C ILE A 30 11.93 -7.26 -4.60
N LYS A 31 10.94 -7.82 -3.94
CA LYS A 31 9.54 -7.40 -4.05
C LYS A 31 8.82 -7.62 -2.74
N LEU A 32 7.81 -6.78 -2.49
CA LEU A 32 6.96 -6.87 -1.30
C LEU A 32 6.15 -8.15 -1.22
N ASP A 33 5.74 -8.72 -2.35
CA ASP A 33 4.97 -9.98 -2.40
C ASP A 33 5.80 -11.19 -1.94
N SER A 34 7.13 -11.09 -1.98
CA SER A 34 8.05 -12.11 -1.46
C SER A 34 8.38 -11.97 0.04
N ALA A 35 7.82 -10.97 0.74
CA ALA A 35 8.02 -10.76 2.18
C ALA A 35 6.69 -10.89 2.94
N VAL A 36 6.60 -11.88 3.82
CA VAL A 36 5.39 -12.19 4.59
C VAL A 36 5.64 -11.93 6.07
N ASP A 37 4.88 -11.00 6.66
CA ASP A 37 4.86 -10.81 8.11
C ASP A 37 4.12 -11.98 8.76
N ILE A 38 4.81 -12.73 9.62
CA ILE A 38 4.27 -13.89 10.33
C ILE A 38 4.20 -13.65 11.84
N GLY A 39 4.03 -12.39 12.26
CA GLY A 39 3.97 -11.98 13.66
C GLY A 39 5.32 -11.41 14.09
N ASP A 40 6.06 -12.12 14.95
CA ASP A 40 7.34 -11.61 15.46
C ASP A 40 8.47 -11.64 14.43
N TYR A 41 8.27 -12.33 13.30
CA TYR A 41 9.27 -12.55 12.26
C TYR A 41 8.77 -12.13 10.89
N MET A 42 9.71 -11.85 10.00
CA MET A 42 9.47 -11.78 8.57
C MET A 42 9.88 -13.12 7.94
N MET A 43 9.09 -13.62 7.00
CA MET A 43 9.45 -14.75 6.17
C MET A 43 9.70 -14.25 4.75
N LEU A 44 10.89 -14.53 4.21
CA LEU A 44 11.19 -14.31 2.81
C LEU A 44 10.93 -15.59 2.02
N ILE A 45 10.17 -15.47 0.94
CA ILE A 45 9.90 -16.55 -0.02
C ILE A 45 10.63 -16.26 -1.34
N ASP A 46 10.44 -17.10 -2.36
CA ASP A 46 11.01 -16.93 -3.71
C ASP A 46 12.55 -16.82 -3.77
N LEU A 47 13.24 -17.63 -2.96
CA LEU A 47 14.71 -17.72 -2.95
C LEU A 47 15.31 -18.36 -4.22
N GLU A 48 14.51 -18.65 -5.25
CA GLU A 48 14.96 -19.28 -6.50
C GLU A 48 16.04 -18.45 -7.24
N ARG A 49 16.11 -17.14 -7.00
CA ARG A 49 17.10 -16.21 -7.58
C ARG A 49 18.14 -15.74 -6.56
N ALA A 50 18.28 -16.45 -5.46
CA ALA A 50 19.29 -16.14 -4.48
C ALA A 50 20.69 -16.47 -5.02
N GLU A 51 21.67 -15.61 -4.72
CA GLU A 51 23.06 -15.78 -5.11
C GLU A 51 23.95 -15.91 -3.89
N ILE A 52 25.18 -16.37 -4.09
CA ILE A 52 26.19 -16.41 -3.04
C ILE A 52 27.08 -15.17 -3.13
N ASP A 53 27.35 -14.53 -2.00
CA ASP A 53 28.23 -13.37 -1.88
C ASP A 53 28.97 -13.36 -0.55
N GLU A 54 30.20 -12.83 -0.59
CA GLU A 54 31.10 -12.80 0.55
C GLU A 54 31.10 -11.45 1.29
N MET A 55 30.25 -10.51 0.88
CA MET A 55 30.18 -9.19 1.51
C MET A 55 29.63 -9.26 2.93
N GLU A 56 30.29 -8.54 3.84
CA GLU A 56 29.77 -8.31 5.19
C GLU A 56 28.51 -7.42 5.14
N TRP A 57 27.68 -7.52 6.19
CA TRP A 57 26.40 -6.79 6.31
C TRP A 57 26.45 -5.33 5.84
N LYS A 58 27.46 -4.58 6.28
CA LYS A 58 27.59 -3.13 5.98
C LYS A 58 27.65 -2.83 4.49
N SER A 59 28.20 -3.74 3.69
CA SER A 59 28.38 -3.62 2.24
C SER A 59 27.50 -4.56 1.44
N SER A 60 26.67 -5.37 2.12
CA SER A 60 25.83 -6.39 1.47
C SER A 60 24.65 -5.78 0.73
N THR A 61 24.31 -6.35 -0.43
CA THR A 61 23.09 -6.00 -1.17
C THR A 61 21.84 -6.15 -0.30
N ASN A 62 21.78 -7.17 0.55
CA ASN A 62 20.69 -7.41 1.50
C ASN A 62 20.37 -6.21 2.42
N LYS A 63 21.37 -5.42 2.81
CA LYS A 63 21.14 -4.19 3.59
C LYS A 63 20.41 -3.13 2.76
N GLY A 64 20.80 -2.97 1.49
CA GLY A 64 20.08 -2.11 0.54
C GLY A 64 18.65 -2.58 0.32
N ASN A 65 18.43 -3.90 0.27
CA ASN A 65 17.12 -4.50 0.06
C ASN A 65 16.13 -4.18 1.17
N ALA A 66 16.57 -4.20 2.44
CA ALA A 66 15.73 -3.86 3.59
C ALA A 66 15.13 -2.45 3.43
N GLY A 67 15.98 -1.46 3.10
CA GLY A 67 15.54 -0.09 2.86
C GLY A 67 14.68 0.06 1.59
N GLY A 68 15.00 -0.69 0.53
CA GLY A 68 14.22 -0.70 -0.70
C GLY A 68 12.77 -1.16 -0.46
N LEU A 69 12.58 -2.27 0.25
CA LEU A 69 11.23 -2.78 0.58
C LEU A 69 10.45 -1.84 1.49
N LEU A 70 11.11 -1.18 2.44
CA LEU A 70 10.43 -0.17 3.26
C LEU A 70 9.89 0.97 2.39
N CYS A 71 10.71 1.46 1.45
CA CYS A 71 10.30 2.50 0.50
C CYS A 71 9.10 2.04 -0.34
N ASP A 72 9.15 0.83 -0.90
CA ASP A 72 8.05 0.25 -1.67
C ASP A 72 6.76 0.16 -0.82
N LEU A 73 6.86 -0.23 0.45
CA LEU A 73 5.71 -0.35 1.35
C LEU A 73 5.08 1.03 1.63
N GLN A 74 5.91 2.04 1.84
CA GLN A 74 5.48 3.42 2.02
C GLN A 74 4.75 3.95 0.77
N LEU A 75 5.31 3.70 -0.42
CA LEU A 75 4.69 4.08 -1.68
C LEU A 75 3.35 3.37 -1.93
N ASN A 76 3.28 2.06 -1.70
CA ASN A 76 2.04 1.30 -1.85
C ASN A 76 0.91 1.85 -0.96
N ARG A 77 1.20 2.16 0.30
CA ARG A 77 0.20 2.76 1.20
C ARG A 77 -0.23 4.16 0.75
N GLN A 78 0.69 4.94 0.16
CA GLN A 78 0.33 6.24 -0.41
C GLN A 78 -0.64 6.06 -1.59
N TYR A 79 -0.34 5.15 -2.53
CA TYR A 79 -1.22 4.88 -3.66
C TYR A 79 -2.60 4.37 -3.24
N GLU A 80 -2.67 3.52 -2.21
CA GLU A 80 -3.95 3.06 -1.65
C GLU A 80 -4.75 4.20 -1.02
N ASP A 81 -4.09 5.11 -0.31
CA ASP A 81 -4.74 6.26 0.30
C ASP A 81 -5.27 7.23 -0.78
N GLU A 82 -4.49 7.48 -1.84
CA GLU A 82 -4.90 8.28 -3.00
C GLU A 82 -6.09 7.65 -3.73
N ALA A 83 -6.04 6.33 -4.00
CA ALA A 83 -7.13 5.61 -4.65
C ALA A 83 -8.41 5.64 -3.80
N ARG A 84 -8.29 5.48 -2.47
CA ARG A 84 -9.43 5.55 -1.54
C ARG A 84 -10.04 6.94 -1.52
N GLN A 85 -9.22 7.99 -1.57
CA GLN A 85 -9.68 9.37 -1.61
C GLN A 85 -10.41 9.67 -2.93
N GLY A 86 -9.85 9.27 -4.07
CA GLY A 86 -10.49 9.43 -5.37
C GLY A 86 -11.84 8.72 -5.46
N GLU A 87 -11.96 7.51 -4.90
CA GLU A 87 -13.25 6.80 -4.88
C GLU A 87 -14.28 7.50 -3.98
N LYS A 88 -13.88 8.05 -2.83
CA LYS A 88 -14.77 8.84 -1.97
C LYS A 88 -15.31 10.08 -2.68
N GLU A 89 -14.46 10.80 -3.40
CA GLU A 89 -14.83 11.98 -4.17
C GLU A 89 -15.81 11.61 -5.29
N ARG A 90 -15.51 10.55 -6.05
CA ARG A 90 -16.39 10.02 -7.10
C ARG A 90 -17.78 9.65 -6.57
N LEU A 91 -17.83 9.00 -5.39
CA LEU A 91 -19.11 8.64 -4.76
C LEU A 91 -19.89 9.86 -4.27
N LYS A 92 -19.19 10.88 -3.74
CA LYS A 92 -19.79 12.14 -3.32
C LYS A 92 -20.40 12.89 -4.50
N GLU A 93 -19.65 13.08 -5.59
CA GLU A 93 -20.14 13.71 -6.81
C GLU A 93 -21.36 12.99 -7.38
N LYS A 94 -21.33 11.65 -7.41
CA LYS A 94 -22.46 10.83 -7.87
C LYS A 94 -23.69 11.00 -6.97
N ALA A 95 -23.51 11.18 -5.66
CA ALA A 95 -24.60 11.43 -4.72
C ALA A 95 -25.20 12.83 -4.92
N GLU A 96 -24.37 13.85 -5.07
CA GLU A 96 -24.77 15.24 -5.31
C GLU A 96 -25.50 15.39 -6.66
N ALA A 97 -24.98 14.76 -7.72
CA ALA A 97 -25.65 14.75 -9.03
C ALA A 97 -27.03 14.06 -8.98
N LYS A 98 -27.19 13.01 -8.16
CA LYS A 98 -28.50 12.38 -7.93
C LYS A 98 -29.44 13.25 -7.10
N ALA A 99 -28.93 14.02 -6.15
CA ALA A 99 -29.73 14.96 -5.35
C ALA A 99 -30.22 16.15 -6.19
N GLY A 100 -29.35 16.73 -7.04
CA GLY A 100 -29.72 17.81 -7.95
C GLY A 100 -30.83 17.41 -8.94
N LYS A 101 -30.76 16.21 -9.51
CA LYS A 101 -31.82 15.68 -10.40
C LYS A 101 -33.17 15.49 -9.72
N ARG A 102 -33.22 15.30 -8.39
CA ARG A 102 -34.49 15.20 -7.64
C ARG A 102 -35.11 16.56 -7.36
N HIS A 103 -34.32 17.63 -7.36
CA HIS A 103 -34.79 18.99 -7.09
C HIS A 103 -35.41 19.67 -8.33
N ASP A 104 -34.92 19.38 -9.53
CA ASP A 104 -35.47 19.90 -10.80
C ASP A 104 -36.78 19.23 -11.27
N GLY A 105 -37.21 18.15 -10.60
CA GLY A 105 -38.40 17.39 -10.98
C GLY A 105 -39.74 17.91 -10.42
N LYS A 106 -39.74 18.95 -9.57
CA LYS A 106 -40.97 19.51 -9.00
C LYS A 106 -41.27 20.89 -9.59
N ARG A 107 -41.73 20.94 -10.84
CA ARG A 107 -42.56 22.07 -11.29
C ARG A 107 -43.96 21.87 -10.70
N PRO A 108 -44.49 22.78 -9.86
CA PRO A 108 -45.88 22.71 -9.45
C PRO A 108 -46.74 22.95 -10.69
N ILE A 109 -47.51 21.93 -11.09
CA ILE A 109 -48.55 22.09 -12.11
C ILE A 109 -49.69 22.85 -11.44
N TYR A 110 -49.72 24.17 -11.61
CA TYR A 110 -50.90 24.96 -11.28
C TYR A 110 -51.99 24.66 -12.31
N HIS A 111 -52.96 23.83 -11.94
CA HIS A 111 -54.25 23.78 -12.64
C HIS A 111 -55.12 24.93 -12.11
N SER A 112 -55.11 26.04 -12.82
CA SER A 112 -56.12 27.09 -12.69
C SER A 112 -57.45 26.55 -13.21
N SER A 113 -58.30 26.04 -12.32
CA SER A 113 -59.71 25.80 -12.64
C SER A 113 -60.48 27.07 -12.32
N SER A 114 -60.70 27.89 -13.34
CA SER A 114 -61.69 28.96 -13.28
C SER A 114 -63.07 28.30 -13.19
N ILE A 115 -63.72 28.44 -12.05
CA ILE A 115 -65.15 28.15 -11.88
C ILE A 115 -65.86 29.51 -11.94
N ASN A 116 -66.90 29.54 -12.78
CA ASN A 116 -67.76 30.69 -13.11
C ASN A 116 -68.30 31.45 -11.90
#